data_AF-A0A8J1JAJ2-F1
#
_entry.id   AF-A0A8J1JAJ2-F1
#
_cell.length_a   1.000
_cell.length_b   1.000
_cell.length_c   1.000
_cell.angle_alpha   90.00
_cell.angle_beta   90.00
_cell.angle_gamma   90.00
#
_symmetry.space_group_name_H-M   'P 1'
#
loop_
_entity.id
_entity.type
_entity.pdbx_description
1 polymer ?
#
loop_
_entity_poly.entity_id
_entity_poly.type
_entity_poly.pdbx_seq_one_letter_code
_entity_poly.pdbx_strand_id
1 'polypeptide(L)'
;MVGRGFSATVRSLLGMAIGAGICYCAYRMLFARQRKKKHRDKKGASRTREKVPGRDLHGALTKPENVSASVSDLQPHHLANLLDILVTSSDSSLQEKVLITLCNSAAFSANHDIIRSLGGITIIAKSLSDSSEQIKVNALNALNNLSMNVQNQELIKDYINQTCSAISLSSLNSEVQLAGLRLIINMSVTDNYHNMVADHLPCFLYLLAEGNNIIQIYTLKVLVNLSANPTMTQTLLTAKPR
;
A
#
# COMPACT_ATOMS: atom_id res chain seq x y z
N MET A 1 -33.09 -36.03 29.72
CA MET A 1 -32.69 -35.37 28.46
C MET A 1 -31.73 -34.23 28.77
N VAL A 2 -30.42 -34.50 28.90
CA VAL A 2 -29.33 -33.52 28.80
C VAL A 2 -28.09 -34.33 28.40
N GLY A 3 -27.44 -34.07 27.27
CA GLY A 3 -26.20 -34.81 26.95
C GLY A 3 -25.71 -34.91 25.51
N ARG A 4 -26.02 -33.96 24.59
CA ARG A 4 -25.43 -34.00 23.23
C ARG A 4 -24.84 -32.67 22.70
N GLY A 5 -24.99 -31.54 23.40
CA GLY A 5 -24.56 -30.23 22.90
C GLY A 5 -23.11 -29.81 23.20
N PHE A 6 -22.47 -30.37 24.25
CA PHE A 6 -21.20 -29.83 24.76
C PHE A 6 -19.93 -30.41 24.09
N SER A 7 -20.04 -31.57 23.44
CA SER A 7 -18.89 -32.31 22.89
C SER A 7 -18.43 -31.81 21.51
N ALA A 8 -19.32 -31.24 20.71
CA ALA A 8 -19.00 -30.76 19.36
C ALA A 8 -18.20 -29.44 19.37
N THR A 9 -18.53 -28.54 20.29
CA THR A 9 -17.91 -27.20 20.38
C THR A 9 -16.46 -27.27 20.83
N VAL A 10 -16.12 -28.18 21.76
CA VAL A 10 -14.74 -28.37 22.25
C VAL A 10 -13.85 -29.01 21.18
N ARG A 11 -14.39 -29.92 20.35
CA ARG A 11 -13.65 -30.52 19.22
C ARG A 11 -13.38 -29.51 18.10
N SER A 12 -14.30 -28.58 17.86
CA SER A 12 -14.14 -27.52 16.85
C SER A 12 -13.08 -26.49 17.25
N LEU A 13 -13.06 -26.08 18.53
CA LEU A 13 -12.05 -25.16 19.06
C LEU A 13 -10.63 -25.77 19.07
N LEU A 14 -10.51 -27.07 19.36
CA LEU A 14 -9.22 -27.77 19.33
C LEU A 14 -8.66 -27.91 17.91
N GLY A 15 -9.52 -28.08 16.90
CA GLY A 15 -9.13 -28.11 15.48
C GLY A 15 -8.59 -26.76 14.96
N MET A 16 -9.16 -25.65 15.42
CA MET A 16 -8.73 -24.29 15.07
C MET A 16 -7.35 -23.93 15.67
N ALA A 17 -7.07 -24.38 16.90
CA ALA A 17 -5.78 -24.14 17.57
C ALA A 17 -4.61 -24.86 16.88
N ILE A 18 -4.84 -26.07 16.35
CA ILE A 18 -3.82 -26.84 15.63
C ILE A 18 -3.52 -26.21 14.26
N GLY A 19 -4.55 -25.70 13.56
CA GLY A 19 -4.40 -25.00 12.28
C GLY A 19 -3.57 -23.72 12.40
N ALA A 20 -3.82 -22.90 13.43
CA ALA A 20 -3.06 -21.67 13.68
C ALA A 20 -1.59 -21.94 14.04
N GLY A 21 -1.32 -23.00 14.82
CA GLY A 21 0.03 -23.41 15.19
C GLY A 21 0.88 -23.88 14.00
N ILE A 22 0.29 -24.68 13.10
CA ILE A 22 0.99 -25.16 11.89
C ILE A 22 1.26 -24.00 10.93
N CYS A 23 0.32 -23.07 10.78
CA CYS A 23 0.48 -21.89 9.93
C CYS A 23 1.57 -20.93 10.46
N TYR A 24 1.62 -20.72 11.78
CA TYR A 24 2.67 -19.91 12.41
C TYR A 24 4.06 -20.57 12.32
N CYS A 25 4.14 -21.90 12.47
CA CYS A 25 5.39 -22.64 12.28
C CYS A 25 5.90 -22.57 10.83
N ALA A 26 5.01 -22.69 9.85
CA ALA A 26 5.35 -22.53 8.43
C ALA A 26 5.81 -21.08 8.12
N TYR A 27 5.09 -20.08 8.64
CA TYR A 27 5.48 -18.67 8.56
C TYR A 27 6.88 -18.44 9.14
N ARG A 28 7.16 -18.94 10.35
CA ARG A 28 8.47 -18.76 11.02
C ARG A 28 9.61 -19.42 10.24
N MET A 29 9.39 -20.60 9.65
CA MET A 29 10.40 -21.27 8.84
C MET A 29 10.69 -20.56 7.51
N LEU A 30 9.67 -20.02 6.84
CA LEU A 30 9.84 -19.29 5.58
C LEU A 30 10.53 -17.94 5.80
N PHE A 31 10.15 -17.20 6.84
CA PHE A 31 10.76 -15.89 7.14
C PHE A 31 12.16 -15.99 7.77
N ALA A 32 12.46 -17.05 8.54
CA ALA A 32 13.82 -17.30 9.03
C ALA A 32 14.81 -17.61 7.88
N ARG A 33 14.35 -18.29 6.81
CA ARG A 33 15.16 -18.56 5.61
C ARG A 33 15.47 -17.27 4.83
N GLN A 34 14.52 -16.34 4.75
CA GLN A 34 14.75 -15.04 4.10
C GLN A 34 15.73 -14.15 4.87
N ARG A 35 15.72 -14.17 6.21
CA ARG A 35 16.71 -13.45 7.03
C ARG A 35 18.14 -13.99 6.85
N LYS A 36 18.32 -15.31 6.74
CA LYS A 36 19.64 -15.92 6.47
C LYS A 36 20.15 -15.59 5.06
N LYS A 37 19.29 -15.52 4.05
CA LYS A 37 19.65 -15.14 2.67
C LYS A 37 20.13 -13.67 2.61
N LYS A 38 19.40 -12.76 3.25
CA LYS A 38 19.76 -11.32 3.33
C LYS A 38 21.07 -11.05 4.08
N HIS A 39 21.43 -11.90 5.05
CA HIS A 39 22.71 -11.82 5.77
C HIS A 39 23.88 -12.46 5.00
N ARG A 40 23.61 -13.43 4.12
CA ARG A 40 24.60 -14.09 3.27
C ARG A 40 24.96 -13.22 2.06
N ASP A 41 24.00 -12.53 1.46
CA ASP A 41 24.23 -11.59 0.34
C ASP A 41 24.99 -10.33 0.80
N LYS A 42 24.78 -9.87 2.04
CA LYS A 42 25.57 -8.75 2.61
C LYS A 42 27.03 -9.11 2.92
N LYS A 43 27.37 -10.39 3.12
CA LYS A 43 28.75 -10.85 3.36
C LYS A 43 29.52 -11.22 2.09
N GLY A 44 28.84 -11.35 0.94
CA GLY A 44 29.46 -11.71 -0.34
C GLY A 44 29.98 -10.53 -1.17
N ALA A 45 29.64 -9.28 -0.82
CA ALA A 45 29.96 -8.08 -1.61
C ALA A 45 31.27 -7.37 -1.18
N SER A 46 32.25 -8.11 -0.65
CA SER A 46 33.59 -7.56 -0.36
C SER A 46 34.68 -8.49 -0.86
N ARG A 47 35.53 -7.94 -1.75
CA ARG A 47 36.67 -8.54 -2.50
C ARG A 47 36.18 -9.35 -3.72
N THR A 48 36.61 -9.05 -4.94
CA THR A 48 38.02 -9.02 -5.38
C THR A 48 38.21 -8.05 -6.56
N ARG A 49 39.30 -7.28 -6.55
CA ARG A 49 39.73 -6.36 -7.62
C ARG A 49 40.82 -7.09 -8.41
N GLU A 50 40.56 -7.47 -9.66
CA GLU A 50 41.55 -8.03 -10.57
C GLU A 50 41.97 -6.99 -11.62
N LYS A 51 43.30 -6.84 -11.79
CA LYS A 51 43.96 -5.98 -12.78
C LYS A 51 44.42 -6.86 -13.94
N VAL A 52 44.11 -6.50 -15.19
CA VAL A 52 44.81 -6.95 -16.42
C VAL A 52 44.88 -5.78 -17.43
N PRO A 53 45.95 -5.62 -18.21
CA PRO A 53 46.39 -4.32 -18.73
C PRO A 53 46.06 -4.03 -20.21
N GLY A 54 45.94 -2.73 -20.52
CA GLY A 54 46.53 -2.06 -21.69
C GLY A 54 46.00 -2.37 -23.09
N ARG A 55 45.34 -1.37 -23.69
CA ARG A 55 45.65 -0.92 -25.05
C ARG A 55 45.07 0.48 -25.32
N ASP A 56 45.97 1.35 -25.76
CA ASP A 56 45.79 2.77 -26.01
C ASP A 56 44.94 3.04 -27.26
N LEU A 57 44.06 4.06 -27.20
CA LEU A 57 43.89 4.99 -28.31
C LEU A 57 43.35 6.35 -27.83
N HIS A 58 43.99 7.38 -28.35
CA HIS A 58 43.91 8.81 -28.04
C HIS A 58 42.50 9.41 -28.19
N GLY A 59 42.07 10.25 -27.24
CA GLY A 59 40.86 11.05 -27.38
C GLY A 59 40.49 11.90 -26.16
N ALA A 60 41.01 13.13 -26.12
CA ALA A 60 40.57 14.34 -25.42
C ALA A 60 39.77 14.26 -24.08
N LEU A 61 40.34 14.98 -23.10
CA LEU A 61 39.75 15.41 -21.83
C LEU A 61 38.24 15.71 -21.89
N THR A 62 37.45 15.00 -21.09
CA THR A 62 36.60 15.59 -20.05
C THR A 62 36.42 14.57 -18.93
N LYS A 63 36.62 14.97 -17.68
CA LYS A 63 36.36 14.12 -16.51
C LYS A 63 34.86 13.77 -16.52
N PRO A 64 34.45 12.51 -16.28
CA PRO A 64 33.08 12.25 -15.89
C PRO A 64 32.94 12.83 -14.49
N GLU A 65 32.30 13.99 -14.39
CA GLU A 65 31.79 14.47 -13.12
C GLU A 65 30.90 13.36 -12.53
N ASN A 66 31.16 13.11 -11.26
CA ASN A 66 30.48 12.17 -10.43
C ASN A 66 29.00 12.58 -10.32
N VAL A 67 28.16 12.15 -11.25
CA VAL A 67 26.70 12.30 -11.13
C VAL A 67 26.20 11.23 -10.15
N SER A 68 26.62 11.37 -8.88
CA SER A 68 25.79 10.97 -7.75
C SER A 68 24.86 12.15 -7.43
N ALA A 69 24.10 12.62 -8.43
CA ALA A 69 22.92 13.42 -8.16
C ALA A 69 21.94 12.49 -7.47
N SER A 70 22.04 12.45 -6.14
CA SER A 70 21.18 11.64 -5.33
C SER A 70 19.75 12.10 -5.58
N VAL A 71 18.87 11.17 -5.97
CA VAL A 71 17.41 11.33 -5.99
C VAL A 71 16.84 11.62 -4.58
N SER A 72 17.71 11.86 -3.58
CA SER A 72 17.39 11.95 -2.17
C SER A 72 17.38 13.37 -1.58
N ASP A 73 17.35 14.44 -2.38
CA ASP A 73 17.38 15.81 -1.82
C ASP A 73 16.27 16.73 -2.37
N LEU A 74 15.05 16.20 -2.48
CA LEU A 74 13.86 17.04 -2.64
C LEU A 74 13.63 17.85 -1.37
N GLN A 75 14.11 19.10 -1.38
CA GLN A 75 13.86 20.07 -0.32
C GLN A 75 12.36 20.37 -0.14
N PRO A 76 11.92 20.84 1.05
CA PRO A 76 10.51 21.17 1.31
C PRO A 76 9.86 22.11 0.27
N HIS A 77 10.61 23.07 -0.25
CA HIS A 77 10.10 23.99 -1.27
C HIS A 77 9.84 23.32 -2.63
N HIS A 78 10.58 22.25 -2.96
CA HIS A 78 10.28 21.46 -4.15
C HIS A 78 8.93 20.73 -4.01
N LEU A 79 8.63 20.20 -2.82
CA LEU A 79 7.33 19.57 -2.54
C LEU A 79 6.19 20.60 -2.60
N ALA A 80 6.40 21.81 -2.07
CA ALA A 80 5.44 22.89 -2.16
C ALA A 80 5.14 23.27 -3.62
N ASN A 81 6.18 23.42 -4.46
CA ASN A 81 6.02 23.72 -5.88
C ASN A 81 5.26 22.61 -6.62
N LEU A 82 5.56 21.34 -6.34
CA LEU A 82 4.83 20.22 -6.93
C LEU A 82 3.35 20.24 -6.56
N LEU A 83 3.03 20.51 -5.29
CA LEU A 83 1.64 20.63 -4.84
C LEU A 83 0.92 21.82 -5.49
N ASP A 84 1.59 22.95 -5.66
CA ASP A 84 1.05 24.12 -6.36
C ASP A 84 0.75 23.81 -7.83
N ILE A 85 1.68 23.15 -8.54
CA ILE A 85 1.47 22.73 -9.94
C ILE A 85 0.28 21.77 -10.03
N LEU A 86 0.14 20.83 -9.08
CA LEU A 86 -0.99 19.89 -9.08
C LEU A 86 -2.34 20.59 -8.96
N VAL A 87 -2.41 21.68 -8.20
CA VAL A 87 -3.63 22.48 -8.01
C VAL A 87 -3.91 23.40 -9.19
N THR A 88 -2.87 24.02 -9.76
CA THR A 88 -3.01 25.11 -10.73
C THR A 88 -3.03 24.65 -12.18
N SER A 89 -2.41 23.51 -12.49
CA SER A 89 -2.34 23.00 -13.87
C SER A 89 -3.63 22.35 -14.31
N SER A 90 -4.06 22.65 -15.55
CA SER A 90 -5.13 21.93 -16.25
C SER A 90 -4.61 20.85 -17.21
N ASP A 91 -3.29 20.66 -17.32
CA ASP A 91 -2.66 19.64 -18.15
C ASP A 91 -2.58 18.31 -17.40
N SER A 92 -3.41 17.35 -17.80
CA SER A 92 -3.46 16.01 -17.20
C SER A 92 -2.12 15.27 -17.27
N SER A 93 -1.32 15.45 -18.33
CA SER A 93 -0.02 14.79 -18.45
C SER A 93 0.98 15.35 -17.42
N LEU A 94 0.93 16.66 -17.18
CA LEU A 94 1.74 17.30 -16.15
C LEU A 94 1.29 16.87 -14.76
N GLN A 95 -0.02 16.87 -14.49
CA GLN A 95 -0.58 16.43 -13.20
C GLN A 95 -0.18 14.98 -12.90
N GLU A 96 -0.22 14.10 -13.88
CA GLU A 96 0.22 12.71 -13.73
C GLU A 96 1.69 12.61 -13.32
N LYS A 97 2.59 13.31 -14.03
CA LYS A 97 4.03 13.34 -13.71
C LYS A 97 4.31 13.90 -12.33
N VAL A 98 3.57 14.94 -11.93
CA VAL A 98 3.66 15.54 -10.60
C VAL A 98 3.22 14.52 -9.53
N LEU A 99 2.10 13.82 -9.74
CA LEU A 99 1.63 12.79 -8.81
C LEU A 99 2.59 11.60 -8.72
N ILE A 100 3.23 11.17 -9.81
CA ILE A 100 4.29 10.16 -9.77
C ILE A 100 5.45 10.63 -8.88
N THR A 101 5.86 11.89 -9.05
CA THR A 101 6.96 12.48 -8.26
C THR A 101 6.59 12.59 -6.78
N LEU A 102 5.37 13.03 -6.47
CA LEU A 102 4.84 13.08 -5.11
C LEU A 102 4.70 11.69 -4.49
N CYS A 103 4.24 10.69 -5.25
CA CYS A 103 4.15 9.30 -4.81
C CYS A 103 5.52 8.74 -4.42
N ASN A 104 6.54 8.96 -5.26
CA ASN A 104 7.91 8.56 -4.98
C ASN A 104 8.48 9.31 -3.76
N SER A 105 8.18 10.60 -3.64
CA SER A 105 8.58 11.41 -2.48
C SER A 105 7.95 10.92 -1.19
N ALA A 106 6.67 10.54 -1.23
CA ALA A 106 5.92 9.98 -0.11
C ALA A 106 6.43 8.60 0.32
N ALA A 107 7.20 7.89 -0.49
CA ALA A 107 7.84 6.63 -0.07
C ALA A 107 8.91 6.85 1.01
N PHE A 108 9.40 8.08 1.18
CA PHE A 108 10.38 8.45 2.21
C PHE A 108 9.68 9.04 3.43
N SER A 109 9.83 8.42 4.59
CA SER A 109 9.19 8.87 5.84
C SER A 109 9.59 10.28 6.25
N ALA A 110 10.80 10.73 5.90
CA ALA A 110 11.25 12.11 6.12
C ALA A 110 10.35 13.17 5.45
N ASN A 111 9.64 12.79 4.38
CA ASN A 111 8.75 13.70 3.64
C ASN A 111 7.31 13.68 4.16
N HIS A 112 6.94 12.72 5.01
CA HIS A 112 5.54 12.54 5.42
C HIS A 112 4.98 13.77 6.15
N ASP A 113 5.71 14.25 7.14
CA ASP A 113 5.29 15.42 7.93
C ASP A 113 5.36 16.70 7.10
N ILE A 114 6.33 16.81 6.19
CA ILE A 114 6.46 17.96 5.29
C ILE A 114 5.24 18.02 4.36
N ILE A 115 4.93 16.92 3.65
CA ILE A 115 3.77 16.83 2.75
C ILE A 115 2.47 17.11 3.53
N ARG A 116 2.32 16.56 4.74
CA ARG A 116 1.17 16.86 5.61
C ARG A 116 1.09 18.34 5.94
N SER A 117 2.19 18.96 6.39
CA SER A 117 2.23 20.36 6.80
C SER A 117 1.91 21.33 5.67
N LEU A 118 2.21 20.95 4.42
CA LEU A 118 1.88 21.68 3.20
C LEU A 118 0.43 21.46 2.73
N GLY A 119 -0.42 20.76 3.49
CA GLY A 119 -1.78 20.40 3.06
C GLY A 119 -1.83 19.36 1.94
N GLY A 120 -0.70 18.69 1.67
CA GLY A 120 -0.52 17.81 0.52
C GLY A 120 -1.44 16.60 0.50
N ILE A 121 -1.86 16.07 1.66
CA ILE A 121 -2.83 14.96 1.73
C ILE A 121 -4.15 15.36 1.07
N THR A 122 -4.72 16.51 1.46
CA THR A 122 -5.96 17.01 0.89
C THR A 122 -5.82 17.36 -0.58
N ILE A 123 -4.69 17.95 -0.99
CA ILE A 123 -4.42 18.28 -2.39
C ILE A 123 -4.36 17.00 -3.25
N ILE A 124 -3.60 15.99 -2.82
CA ILE A 124 -3.48 14.71 -3.53
C ILE A 124 -4.83 13.98 -3.56
N ALA A 125 -5.60 14.00 -2.47
CA ALA A 125 -6.90 13.34 -2.40
C ALA A 125 -7.95 13.93 -3.35
N LYS A 126 -7.86 15.21 -3.74
CA LYS A 126 -8.74 15.80 -4.76
C LYS A 126 -8.62 15.07 -6.11
N SER A 127 -7.44 14.55 -6.44
CA SER A 127 -7.19 13.77 -7.66
C SER A 127 -7.90 12.42 -7.69
N LEU A 128 -8.52 11.96 -6.58
CA LEU A 128 -9.35 10.75 -6.58
C LEU A 128 -10.66 10.92 -7.37
N SER A 129 -11.11 12.16 -7.59
CA SER A 129 -12.29 12.47 -8.41
C SER A 129 -11.96 12.70 -9.88
N ASP A 130 -10.72 12.50 -10.30
CA ASP A 130 -10.31 12.70 -11.69
C ASP A 130 -10.92 11.64 -12.63
N SER A 131 -11.20 12.03 -13.87
CA SER A 131 -11.70 11.12 -14.89
C SER A 131 -10.62 10.13 -15.36
N SER A 132 -9.34 10.53 -15.32
CA SER A 132 -8.20 9.70 -15.65
C SER A 132 -7.94 8.64 -14.57
N GLU A 133 -8.00 7.36 -14.97
CA GLU A 133 -7.63 6.25 -14.09
C GLU A 133 -6.18 6.35 -13.62
N GLN A 134 -5.26 6.79 -14.47
CA GLN A 134 -3.84 6.88 -14.11
C GLN A 134 -3.58 7.95 -13.05
N ILE A 135 -4.28 9.08 -13.11
CA ILE A 135 -4.24 10.11 -12.06
C ILE A 135 -4.76 9.53 -10.73
N LYS A 136 -5.90 8.82 -10.75
CA LYS A 136 -6.43 8.14 -9.56
C LYS A 136 -5.46 7.12 -8.98
N VAL A 137 -4.84 6.28 -9.81
CA VAL A 137 -3.84 5.29 -9.38
C VAL A 137 -2.66 5.97 -8.68
N ASN A 138 -2.10 7.02 -9.28
CA ASN A 138 -0.95 7.71 -8.72
C ASN A 138 -1.30 8.43 -7.41
N ALA A 139 -2.48 9.03 -7.31
CA ALA A 139 -2.98 9.64 -6.07
C ALA A 139 -3.19 8.59 -4.96
N LEU A 140 -3.83 7.46 -5.27
CA LEU A 140 -4.03 6.35 -4.33
C LEU A 140 -2.70 5.78 -3.82
N ASN A 141 -1.72 5.60 -4.71
CA ASN A 141 -0.39 5.12 -4.32
C ASN A 141 0.36 6.12 -3.43
N ALA A 142 0.26 7.42 -3.73
CA ALA A 142 0.84 8.45 -2.86
C ALA A 142 0.19 8.47 -1.47
N LEU A 143 -1.15 8.42 -1.40
CA LEU A 143 -1.89 8.32 -0.13
C LEU A 143 -1.56 7.04 0.64
N ASN A 144 -1.41 5.91 -0.05
CA ASN A 144 -0.97 4.65 0.56
C ASN A 144 0.42 4.74 1.21
N ASN A 145 1.36 5.46 0.57
CA ASN A 145 2.67 5.68 1.16
C ASN A 145 2.59 6.63 2.36
N LEU A 146 1.79 7.70 2.26
CA LEU A 146 1.57 8.65 3.34
C LEU A 146 0.84 8.02 4.54
N SER A 147 -0.03 7.03 4.32
CA SER A 147 -0.78 6.34 5.38
C SER A 147 0.11 5.46 6.27
N MET A 148 1.39 5.27 5.94
CA MET A 148 2.35 4.61 6.83
C MET A 148 2.67 5.44 8.08
N ASN A 149 2.30 6.73 8.12
CA ASN A 149 2.40 7.59 9.30
C ASN A 149 1.01 7.76 9.95
N VAL A 150 0.91 7.45 11.25
CA VAL A 150 -0.35 7.48 12.00
C VAL A 150 -1.00 8.87 12.03
N GLN A 151 -0.22 9.95 12.12
CA GLN A 151 -0.77 11.31 12.07
C GLN A 151 -1.32 11.66 10.69
N ASN A 152 -0.77 11.08 9.62
CA ASN A 152 -1.35 11.22 8.28
C ASN A 152 -2.66 10.44 8.15
N GLN A 153 -2.77 9.26 8.78
CA GLN A 153 -4.00 8.47 8.76
C GLN A 153 -5.20 9.26 9.31
N GLU A 154 -4.99 10.08 10.34
CA GLU A 154 -6.05 10.94 10.90
C GLU A 154 -6.63 11.94 9.90
N LEU A 155 -5.91 12.31 8.84
CA LEU A 155 -6.41 13.14 7.74
C LEU A 155 -6.89 12.28 6.57
N ILE A 156 -6.23 11.16 6.31
CA ILE A 156 -6.59 10.25 5.21
C ILE A 156 -7.94 9.58 5.46
N LYS A 157 -8.35 9.39 6.72
CA LYS A 157 -9.64 8.76 7.08
C LYS A 157 -10.83 9.43 6.40
N ASP A 158 -10.78 10.74 6.20
CA ASP A 158 -11.86 11.52 5.58
C ASP A 158 -12.08 11.13 4.10
N TYR A 159 -11.11 10.46 3.48
CA TYR A 159 -11.16 9.99 2.10
C TYR A 159 -11.38 8.48 1.96
N ILE A 160 -11.66 7.74 3.05
CA ILE A 160 -11.95 6.30 2.99
C ILE A 160 -13.18 6.04 2.11
N ASN A 161 -14.27 6.77 2.32
CA ASN A 161 -15.49 6.61 1.52
C ASN A 161 -15.26 6.90 0.03
N GLN A 162 -14.48 7.93 -0.28
CA GLN A 162 -14.11 8.27 -1.66
C GLN A 162 -13.22 7.18 -2.27
N THR A 163 -12.27 6.65 -1.50
CA THR A 163 -11.39 5.54 -1.92
C THR A 163 -12.22 4.28 -2.21
N CYS A 164 -13.12 3.89 -1.32
CA CYS A 164 -14.01 2.75 -1.53
C CYS A 164 -14.95 2.96 -2.73
N SER A 165 -15.46 4.19 -2.93
CA SER A 165 -16.24 4.53 -4.12
C SER A 165 -15.41 4.39 -5.40
N ALA A 166 -14.15 4.86 -5.40
CA ALA A 166 -13.25 4.69 -6.54
C ALA A 166 -13.00 3.21 -6.87
N ILE A 167 -12.82 2.35 -5.84
CA ILE A 167 -12.70 0.89 -6.02
C ILE A 167 -13.99 0.32 -6.65
N SER A 168 -15.16 0.68 -6.11
CA SER A 168 -16.45 0.14 -6.56
C SER A 168 -16.86 0.58 -7.96
N LEU A 169 -16.45 1.77 -8.40
CA LEU A 169 -16.84 2.35 -9.69
C LEU A 169 -15.85 2.02 -10.82
N SER A 170 -14.67 1.51 -10.49
CA SER A 170 -13.65 1.17 -11.49
C SER A 170 -13.92 -0.19 -12.13
N SER A 171 -13.39 -0.39 -13.34
CA SER A 171 -13.48 -1.68 -14.03
C SER A 171 -12.88 -2.81 -13.19
N LEU A 172 -13.48 -4.01 -13.28
CA LEU A 172 -13.02 -5.19 -12.56
C LEU A 172 -11.58 -5.51 -12.95
N ASN A 173 -10.72 -5.71 -11.95
CA ASN A 173 -9.28 -5.95 -12.09
C ASN A 173 -8.44 -4.74 -12.51
N SER A 174 -8.99 -3.53 -12.47
CA SER A 174 -8.24 -2.31 -12.75
C SER A 174 -7.13 -2.04 -11.74
N GLU A 175 -6.11 -1.31 -12.18
CA GLU A 175 -5.06 -0.79 -11.31
C GLU A 175 -5.62 0.16 -10.23
N VAL A 176 -6.73 0.85 -10.51
CA VAL A 176 -7.42 1.69 -9.51
C VAL A 176 -7.93 0.83 -8.34
N GLN A 177 -8.54 -0.32 -8.62
CA GLN A 177 -8.97 -1.26 -7.57
C GLN A 177 -7.77 -1.74 -6.73
N LEU A 178 -6.67 -2.12 -7.38
CA LEU A 178 -5.47 -2.57 -6.67
C LEU A 178 -4.86 -1.48 -5.79
N ALA A 179 -4.70 -0.27 -6.32
CA ALA A 179 -4.15 0.87 -5.58
C ALA A 179 -5.06 1.27 -4.41
N GLY A 180 -6.38 1.28 -4.63
CA GLY A 180 -7.36 1.57 -3.58
C GLY A 180 -7.35 0.52 -2.47
N LEU A 181 -7.34 -0.77 -2.82
CA LEU A 181 -7.27 -1.84 -1.84
C LEU A 181 -6.00 -1.77 -0.99
N ARG A 182 -4.85 -1.40 -1.56
CA ARG A 182 -3.61 -1.17 -0.80
C ARG A 182 -3.80 -0.11 0.29
N LEU A 183 -4.37 1.02 -0.09
CA LEU A 183 -4.66 2.09 0.87
C LEU A 183 -5.63 1.62 1.96
N ILE A 184 -6.74 0.96 1.60
CA ILE A 184 -7.72 0.46 2.58
C ILE A 184 -7.11 -0.59 3.52
N ILE A 185 -6.19 -1.44 3.05
CA ILE A 185 -5.45 -2.37 3.91
C ILE A 185 -4.68 -1.59 4.97
N ASN A 186 -3.92 -0.56 4.60
CA ASN A 186 -3.18 0.25 5.57
C ASN A 186 -4.11 0.97 6.56
N MET A 187 -5.24 1.50 6.07
CA MET A 187 -6.24 2.16 6.90
C MET A 187 -7.07 1.20 7.76
N SER A 188 -6.97 -0.11 7.56
CA SER A 188 -7.67 -1.13 8.36
C SER A 188 -6.74 -1.98 9.22
N VAL A 189 -5.46 -1.62 9.35
CA VAL A 189 -4.55 -2.34 10.27
C VAL A 189 -5.02 -2.23 11.73
N THR A 190 -5.68 -1.13 12.06
CA THR A 190 -6.27 -0.89 13.39
C THR A 190 -7.77 -0.66 13.26
N ASP A 191 -8.48 -0.94 14.35
CA ASP A 191 -9.94 -0.87 14.42
C ASP A 191 -10.52 0.55 14.24
N ASN A 192 -9.69 1.58 14.32
CA ASN A 192 -10.07 3.00 14.36
C ASN A 192 -11.00 3.44 13.22
N TYR A 193 -10.86 2.84 12.03
CA TYR A 193 -11.59 3.26 10.83
C TYR A 193 -12.44 2.14 10.21
N HIS A 194 -12.61 1.00 10.90
CA HIS A 194 -13.34 -0.15 10.35
C HIS A 194 -14.81 0.15 10.05
N ASN A 195 -15.46 0.98 10.87
CA ASN A 195 -16.84 1.43 10.64
C ASN A 195 -17.00 2.20 9.32
N MET A 196 -16.00 2.98 8.90
CA MET A 196 -16.01 3.72 7.63
C MET A 196 -15.89 2.80 6.41
N VAL A 197 -15.31 1.60 6.60
CA VAL A 197 -15.14 0.59 5.55
C VAL A 197 -16.36 -0.34 5.46
N ALA A 198 -17.11 -0.47 6.56
CA ALA A 198 -18.21 -1.42 6.74
C ALA A 198 -19.28 -1.36 5.63
N ASP A 199 -19.70 -0.15 5.25
CA ASP A 199 -20.76 0.06 4.24
C ASP A 199 -20.36 -0.40 2.83
N HIS A 200 -19.06 -0.63 2.61
CA HIS A 200 -18.50 -1.06 1.34
C HIS A 200 -18.23 -2.58 1.28
N LEU A 201 -18.57 -3.33 2.33
CA LEU A 201 -18.43 -4.79 2.37
C LEU A 201 -19.04 -5.53 1.17
N PRO A 202 -20.24 -5.19 0.67
CA PRO A 202 -20.79 -5.82 -0.51
C PRO A 202 -19.89 -5.72 -1.76
N CYS A 203 -19.19 -4.58 -1.93
CA CYS A 203 -18.22 -4.40 -3.01
C CYS A 203 -17.01 -5.31 -2.81
N PHE A 204 -16.45 -5.39 -1.60
CA PHE A 204 -15.34 -6.29 -1.32
C PHE A 204 -15.72 -7.76 -1.51
N LEU A 205 -16.92 -8.18 -1.11
CA LEU A 205 -17.37 -9.55 -1.35
C LEU A 205 -17.53 -9.86 -2.84
N TYR A 206 -18.01 -8.91 -3.65
CA TYR A 206 -18.03 -9.03 -5.11
C TYR A 206 -16.61 -9.18 -5.69
N LEU A 207 -15.66 -8.33 -5.28
CA LEU A 207 -14.27 -8.44 -5.72
C LEU A 207 -13.58 -9.73 -5.29
N LEU A 208 -13.99 -10.30 -4.15
CA LEU A 208 -13.51 -11.60 -3.70
C LEU A 208 -14.04 -12.74 -4.57
N ALA A 209 -15.27 -12.64 -5.07
CA ALA A 209 -15.88 -13.64 -5.93
C ALA A 209 -15.37 -13.56 -7.37
N GLU A 210 -15.39 -12.36 -7.96
CA GLU A 210 -15.20 -12.14 -9.40
C GLU A 210 -13.80 -11.64 -9.77
N GLY A 211 -13.05 -11.12 -8.81
CA GLY A 211 -11.71 -10.59 -9.06
C GLY A 211 -10.71 -11.67 -9.49
N ASN A 212 -9.65 -11.25 -10.18
CA ASN A 212 -8.51 -12.10 -10.43
C ASN A 212 -7.76 -12.41 -9.12
N ASN A 213 -6.81 -13.35 -9.17
CA ASN A 213 -6.05 -13.78 -7.99
C ASN A 213 -5.39 -12.60 -7.23
N ILE A 214 -4.96 -11.54 -7.92
CA ILE A 214 -4.34 -10.38 -7.28
C ILE A 214 -5.39 -9.61 -6.50
N ILE A 215 -6.49 -9.22 -7.13
CA ILE A 215 -7.59 -8.50 -6.46
C ILE A 215 -8.14 -9.31 -5.30
N GLN A 216 -8.39 -10.60 -5.47
CA GLN A 216 -8.87 -11.49 -4.40
C GLN A 216 -7.93 -11.49 -3.19
N ILE A 217 -6.62 -11.60 -3.39
CA ILE A 217 -5.63 -11.57 -2.30
C ILE A 217 -5.68 -10.24 -1.54
N TYR A 218 -5.76 -9.12 -2.24
CA TYR A 218 -5.79 -7.79 -1.58
C TYR A 218 -7.12 -7.54 -0.88
N THR A 219 -8.23 -7.95 -1.48
CA THR A 219 -9.55 -7.95 -0.85
C THR A 219 -9.59 -8.81 0.40
N LEU A 220 -9.03 -10.02 0.37
CA LEU A 220 -8.92 -10.88 1.56
C LEU A 220 -8.16 -10.22 2.69
N LYS A 221 -7.09 -9.46 2.40
CA LYS A 221 -6.34 -8.74 3.45
C LYS A 221 -7.20 -7.69 4.14
N VAL A 222 -8.03 -6.95 3.40
CA VAL A 222 -9.00 -6.01 4.00
C VAL A 222 -9.97 -6.78 4.90
N LEU A 223 -10.56 -7.87 4.41
CA LEU A 223 -11.54 -8.65 5.19
C LEU A 223 -10.93 -9.29 6.44
N VAL A 224 -9.68 -9.77 6.37
CA VAL A 224 -8.95 -10.31 7.53
C VAL A 224 -8.74 -9.23 8.57
N ASN A 225 -8.29 -8.05 8.17
CA ASN A 225 -8.14 -6.90 9.05
C ASN A 225 -9.47 -6.55 9.76
N LEU A 226 -10.56 -6.42 9.00
CA LEU A 226 -11.88 -6.15 9.56
C LEU A 226 -12.34 -7.27 10.52
N SER A 227 -12.05 -8.54 10.20
CA SER A 227 -12.44 -9.69 11.02
C SER A 227 -11.73 -9.77 12.37
N ALA A 228 -10.59 -9.10 12.51
CA ALA A 228 -9.87 -9.01 13.77
C ALA A 228 -10.58 -8.11 14.79
N ASN A 229 -11.51 -7.26 14.34
CA ASN A 229 -12.34 -6.42 15.20
C ASN A 229 -13.67 -7.11 15.53
N PRO A 230 -13.92 -7.50 16.80
CA PRO A 230 -15.17 -8.15 17.18
C PRO A 230 -16.45 -7.37 16.84
N THR A 231 -16.39 -6.03 16.77
CA THR A 231 -17.55 -5.21 16.42
C THR A 231 -17.98 -5.38 14.96
N MET A 232 -17.08 -5.85 14.10
CA MET A 232 -17.37 -6.12 12.68
C MET A 232 -18.01 -7.49 12.44
N THR A 233 -18.04 -8.37 13.45
CA THR A 233 -18.51 -9.76 13.31
C THR A 233 -19.90 -9.84 12.68
N GLN A 234 -20.87 -9.12 13.24
CA GLN A 234 -22.25 -9.20 12.76
C GLN A 234 -22.36 -8.65 11.33
N THR A 235 -21.73 -7.51 11.06
CA THR A 235 -21.74 -6.88 9.74
C THR A 235 -21.16 -7.83 8.68
N LEU A 236 -20.02 -8.46 8.96
CA LEU A 236 -19.37 -9.43 8.07
C LEU A 236 -20.24 -10.66 7.81
N LEU A 237 -20.92 -11.20 8.84
CA LEU A 237 -21.79 -12.37 8.71
C LEU A 237 -23.08 -12.08 7.93
N THR A 238 -23.56 -10.83 7.97
CA THR A 238 -24.81 -10.44 7.30
C THR A 238 -24.62 -9.83 5.91
N ALA A 239 -23.40 -9.39 5.58
CA ALA A 239 -23.11 -8.78 4.29
C ALA A 239 -23.32 -9.78 3.15
N LYS A 240 -23.85 -9.29 2.03
CA LYS A 240 -24.00 -10.05 0.79
C LYS A 240 -23.26 -9.34 -0.34
N PRO A 241 -22.68 -10.06 -1.31
CA PRO A 241 -22.16 -9.43 -2.53
C PRO A 241 -23.26 -8.62 -3.20
N ARG A 242 -22.89 -7.49 -3.81
CA ARG A 242 -23.77 -6.76 -4.73
C ARG A 242 -23.96 -7.52 -6.03
#